data_AF-A0A7L9BRN3-F1
#
_entry.id   AF-A0A7L9BRN3-F1
#
_cell.length_a   1.000
_cell.length_b   1.000
_cell.length_c   1.000
_cell.angle_alpha   90.00
_cell.angle_beta   90.00
_cell.angle_gamma   90.00
#
_symmetry.space_group_name_H-M   'P 1'
#
loop_
_entity.id
_entity.type
_entity.pdbx_description
1 polymer ?
#
loop_
_entity_poly.entity_id
_entity_poly.type
_entity_poly.pdbx_seq_one_letter_code
_entity_poly.pdbx_strand_id
1 'polypeptide(L)'
;MRPRRWTSRSSGFTLIELVVVLLVVGILAGSIVPRLVGQERRAAEATAKGVREMLSALGTRAMLSPQASALSYDSTLDRLIVEVRKVADNPADFDRVPTWEPDPLTAPVVLGDLELRSAWINGATADVRRLRVEMSPGAERPSISLLLVLPKEGGAWRVDLPARSGRATVVTTTEGDPGPGEESGVVDLDRGGQGEVAW
;
A
#
# COMPACT_ATOMS: atom_id res chain seq x y z
N MET A 1 19.45 -21.79 71.46
CA MET A 1 18.64 -21.81 70.23
C MET A 1 19.24 -22.82 69.25
N ARG A 2 18.50 -23.85 68.83
CA ARG A 2 18.99 -24.87 67.87
C ARG A 2 18.45 -24.55 66.46
N PRO A 3 19.29 -24.54 65.40
CA PRO A 3 18.83 -24.24 64.05
C PRO A 3 18.05 -25.43 63.47
N ARG A 4 16.82 -25.18 62.99
CA ARG A 4 16.04 -26.17 62.24
C ARG A 4 16.66 -26.30 60.85
N ARG A 5 17.43 -27.37 60.60
CA ARG A 5 17.94 -27.72 59.28
C ARG A 5 16.76 -28.11 58.39
N TRP A 6 16.46 -27.31 57.37
CA TRP A 6 15.55 -27.70 56.30
C TRP A 6 16.28 -28.75 55.46
N THR A 7 15.85 -30.00 55.58
CA THR A 7 16.29 -31.09 54.70
C THR A 7 15.73 -30.81 53.32
N SER A 8 16.55 -30.35 52.38
CA SER A 8 16.17 -30.26 50.97
C SER A 8 15.96 -31.69 50.46
N ARG A 9 14.70 -32.12 50.30
CA ARG A 9 14.39 -33.31 49.53
C ARG A 9 14.79 -33.00 48.09
N SER A 10 15.84 -33.65 47.60
CA SER A 10 16.16 -33.66 46.18
C SER A 10 15.05 -34.43 45.46
N SER A 11 14.03 -33.74 44.98
CA SER A 11 13.04 -34.31 44.06
C SER A 11 13.74 -34.52 42.72
N GLY A 12 14.06 -35.77 42.41
CA GLY A 12 14.57 -36.14 41.10
C GLY A 12 13.49 -35.93 40.04
N PHE A 13 13.90 -35.39 38.90
CA PHE A 13 13.05 -35.23 37.73
C PHE A 13 12.54 -36.61 37.26
N THR A 14 11.24 -36.73 37.01
CA THR A 14 10.66 -38.02 36.60
C THR A 14 10.62 -38.15 35.07
N LEU A 15 10.67 -39.38 34.56
CA LEU A 15 10.53 -39.63 33.12
C LEU A 15 9.20 -39.09 32.58
N ILE A 16 8.12 -39.24 33.38
CA ILE A 16 6.79 -38.76 32.99
C ILE A 16 6.74 -37.23 32.88
N GLU A 17 7.45 -36.52 33.76
CA GLU A 17 7.54 -35.06 33.72
C GLU A 17 8.27 -34.58 32.46
N LEU A 18 9.32 -35.28 32.02
CA LEU A 18 9.97 -35.01 30.74
C LEU A 18 9.01 -35.20 29.55
N VAL A 19 8.28 -36.32 29.54
CA VAL A 19 7.35 -36.65 28.44
C VAL A 19 6.22 -35.63 28.35
N VAL A 20 5.64 -35.23 29.48
CA VAL A 20 4.59 -34.20 29.51
C VAL A 20 5.12 -32.85 29.04
N VAL A 21 6.32 -32.44 29.45
CA VAL A 21 6.94 -31.20 28.99
C VAL A 21 7.17 -31.21 27.48
N LEU A 22 7.72 -32.30 26.94
CA LEU A 22 7.94 -32.44 25.49
C LEU A 22 6.62 -32.43 24.70
N LEU A 23 5.56 -33.05 25.23
CA LEU A 23 4.24 -33.00 24.64
C LEU A 23 3.69 -31.57 24.60
N VAL A 24 3.75 -30.85 25.73
CA VAL A 24 3.29 -29.46 25.82
C VAL A 24 4.09 -28.55 24.89
N VAL A 25 5.42 -28.68 24.85
CA VAL A 25 6.28 -27.93 23.93
C VAL A 25 5.97 -28.27 22.48
N GLY A 26 5.74 -29.55 22.15
CA GLY A 26 5.37 -29.98 20.79
C GLY A 26 4.05 -29.38 20.32
N ILE A 27 3.03 -29.37 21.18
CA ILE A 27 1.73 -28.75 20.88
C ILE A 27 1.86 -27.23 20.73
N LEU A 28 2.57 -26.58 21.66
CA LEU A 28 2.80 -25.13 21.61
C LEU A 28 3.58 -24.74 20.35
N ALA A 29 4.67 -25.42 20.03
CA ALA A 29 5.47 -25.15 18.84
C ALA A 29 4.68 -25.38 17.54
N GLY A 30 3.88 -26.47 17.46
CA GLY A 30 3.04 -26.75 16.30
C GLY A 30 1.91 -25.74 16.08
N SER A 31 1.42 -25.09 17.13
CA SER A 31 0.27 -24.17 17.05
C SER A 31 0.61 -22.72 16.67
N ILE A 32 1.87 -22.29 16.81
CA ILE A 32 2.28 -20.88 16.58
C ILE A 32 2.53 -20.58 15.09
N VAL A 33 3.07 -21.54 14.34
CA VAL A 33 3.50 -21.37 12.93
C VAL A 33 2.39 -20.91 11.97
N PRO A 34 1.13 -21.38 12.04
CA PRO A 34 0.11 -21.07 11.03
C PRO A 34 -0.26 -19.58 10.92
N ARG A 35 0.02 -18.77 11.95
CA ARG A 35 -0.44 -17.37 12.02
C ARG A 35 0.33 -16.41 11.11
N LEU A 36 1.54 -16.78 10.68
CA LEU A 36 2.40 -15.92 9.87
C LEU A 36 2.01 -15.94 8.39
N VAL A 37 1.45 -17.05 7.91
CA VAL A 37 1.10 -17.23 6.49
C VAL A 37 -0.02 -16.27 6.11
N GLY A 38 0.26 -15.35 5.18
CA GLY A 38 -0.70 -14.38 4.66
C GLY A 38 -0.92 -13.15 5.54
N GLN A 39 -0.11 -12.93 6.58
CA GLN A 39 -0.08 -11.63 7.25
C GLN A 39 0.57 -10.58 6.34
N GLU A 40 1.66 -10.92 5.64
CA GLU A 40 2.34 -10.01 4.71
C GLU A 40 1.42 -9.63 3.54
N ARG A 41 0.76 -10.61 2.90
CA ARG A 41 -0.23 -10.33 1.85
C ARG A 41 -1.38 -9.41 2.30
N ARG A 42 -1.88 -9.54 3.54
CA ARG A 42 -2.91 -8.65 4.09
C ARG A 42 -2.38 -7.23 4.33
N ALA A 43 -1.15 -7.09 4.80
CA ALA A 43 -0.48 -5.80 4.96
C ALA A 43 -0.23 -5.13 3.59
N ALA A 44 0.19 -5.91 2.59
CA ALA A 44 0.35 -5.45 1.21
C ALA A 44 -0.99 -4.98 0.62
N GLU A 45 -2.08 -5.74 0.79
CA GLU A 45 -3.41 -5.32 0.33
C GLU A 45 -3.89 -4.02 1.02
N ALA A 46 -3.62 -3.88 2.33
CA ALA A 46 -3.92 -2.64 3.05
C ALA A 46 -3.11 -1.45 2.51
N THR A 47 -1.84 -1.66 2.17
CA THR A 47 -0.97 -0.65 1.56
C THR A 47 -1.46 -0.25 0.17
N ALA A 48 -1.85 -1.21 -0.68
CA ALA A 48 -2.45 -0.94 -1.99
C ALA A 48 -3.77 -0.15 -1.87
N LYS A 49 -4.60 -0.43 -0.86
CA LYS A 49 -5.78 0.38 -0.53
C LYS A 49 -5.39 1.79 -0.06
N GLY A 50 -4.30 1.94 0.69
CA GLY A 50 -3.73 3.24 1.04
C GLY A 50 -3.34 4.06 -0.19
N VAL A 51 -2.68 3.44 -1.17
CA VAL A 51 -2.36 4.09 -2.46
C VAL A 51 -3.64 4.54 -3.18
N ARG A 52 -4.70 3.72 -3.18
CA ARG A 52 -6.01 4.11 -3.73
C ARG A 52 -6.59 5.35 -3.04
N GLU A 53 -6.57 5.41 -1.71
CA GLU A 53 -7.08 6.58 -0.98
C GLU A 53 -6.28 7.84 -1.31
N MET A 54 -4.94 7.73 -1.30
CA MET A 54 -4.04 8.84 -1.66
C MET A 54 -4.29 9.33 -3.09
N LEU A 55 -4.41 8.43 -4.07
CA LEU A 55 -4.74 8.80 -5.46
C LEU A 55 -6.15 9.39 -5.59
N SER A 56 -7.11 8.94 -4.78
CA SER A 56 -8.45 9.52 -4.74
C SER A 56 -8.44 10.93 -4.15
N ALA A 57 -7.60 11.17 -3.14
CA ALA A 57 -7.38 12.51 -2.58
C ALA A 57 -6.75 13.44 -3.62
N LEU A 58 -5.71 12.98 -4.33
CA LEU A 58 -5.12 13.71 -5.46
C LEU A 58 -6.15 14.00 -6.56
N GLY A 59 -6.91 12.99 -6.98
CA GLY A 59 -7.90 13.10 -8.03
C GLY A 59 -9.01 14.09 -7.69
N THR A 60 -9.55 14.00 -6.47
CA THR A 60 -10.55 14.94 -5.94
C THR A 60 -9.97 16.36 -5.84
N ARG A 61 -8.75 16.51 -5.31
CA ARG A 61 -8.07 17.80 -5.21
C ARG A 61 -7.91 18.46 -6.58
N ALA A 62 -7.43 17.73 -7.57
CA ALA A 62 -7.22 18.25 -8.92
C ALA A 62 -8.52 18.70 -9.61
N MET A 63 -9.69 18.21 -9.17
CA MET A 63 -10.99 18.65 -9.69
C MET A 63 -11.55 19.87 -8.95
N LEU A 64 -11.23 20.02 -7.66
CA LEU A 64 -11.87 21.01 -6.79
C LEU A 64 -10.97 22.20 -6.46
N SER A 65 -9.66 22.07 -6.60
CA SER A 65 -8.68 23.10 -6.23
C SER A 65 -7.97 23.67 -7.46
N PRO A 66 -7.80 25.00 -7.56
CA PRO A 66 -6.98 25.64 -8.59
C PRO A 66 -5.47 25.58 -8.28
N GLN A 67 -5.05 24.88 -7.23
CA GLN A 67 -3.64 24.70 -6.91
C GLN A 67 -3.07 23.50 -7.67
N ALA A 68 -1.95 23.69 -8.36
CA ALA A 68 -1.25 22.59 -9.02
C ALA A 68 -0.81 21.55 -7.99
N SER A 69 -1.03 20.28 -8.32
CA SER A 69 -0.65 19.14 -7.48
C SER A 69 0.12 18.11 -8.31
N ALA A 70 0.89 17.24 -7.68
CA ALA A 70 1.65 16.21 -8.36
C ALA A 70 1.66 14.92 -7.54
N LEU A 71 1.60 13.78 -8.24
CA LEU A 71 2.02 12.49 -7.69
C LEU A 71 3.53 12.34 -7.94
N SER A 72 4.27 11.94 -6.91
CA SER A 72 5.70 11.62 -7.04
C SER A 72 5.99 10.27 -6.37
N TYR A 73 6.87 9.47 -6.97
CA TYR A 73 7.48 8.31 -6.31
C TYR A 73 8.91 8.65 -5.88
N ASP A 74 9.16 8.56 -4.58
CA ASP A 74 10.49 8.67 -4.00
C ASP A 74 11.06 7.27 -3.85
N SER A 75 11.95 6.90 -4.79
CA SER A 75 12.63 5.59 -4.79
C SER A 75 13.67 5.43 -3.69
N THR A 76 14.09 6.53 -3.04
CA THR A 76 15.04 6.45 -1.92
C THR A 76 14.32 6.10 -0.62
N LEU A 77 13.13 6.67 -0.43
CA LEU A 77 12.29 6.44 0.75
C LEU A 77 11.19 5.38 0.52
N ASP A 78 11.17 4.79 -0.68
CA ASP A 78 10.17 3.83 -1.15
C ASP A 78 8.73 4.23 -0.82
N ARG A 79 8.37 5.45 -1.23
CA ARG A 79 7.05 6.00 -0.93
C ARG A 79 6.47 6.79 -2.09
N LEU A 80 5.16 6.72 -2.20
CA LEU A 80 4.39 7.64 -3.01
C LEU A 80 3.95 8.84 -2.16
N ILE A 81 4.02 10.02 -2.75
CA ILE A 81 3.66 11.27 -2.09
C ILE A 81 2.87 12.16 -3.05
N VAL A 82 1.94 12.92 -2.48
CA VAL A 82 1.28 14.02 -3.16
C VAL A 82 1.97 15.31 -2.76
N GLU A 83 2.33 16.11 -3.76
CA GLU A 83 2.93 17.42 -3.58
C GLU A 83 1.99 18.49 -4.14
N VAL A 84 2.06 19.68 -3.59
CA VAL A 84 1.35 20.87 -4.07
C VAL A 84 2.34 21.97 -4.36
N ARG A 85 2.05 22.74 -5.41
CA ARG A 85 2.86 23.90 -5.75
C ARG A 85 2.44 25.07 -4.90
N LYS A 86 3.33 25.60 -4.07
CA LYS A 86 3.05 26.79 -3.25
C LYS A 86 3.00 28.02 -4.17
N VAL A 87 1.89 28.74 -4.13
CA VAL A 87 1.78 30.06 -4.78
C VAL A 87 2.46 31.08 -3.88
N ALA A 88 3.18 32.04 -4.46
CA ALA A 88 3.87 33.06 -3.68
C ALA A 88 2.90 33.78 -2.73
N ASP A 89 3.28 33.89 -1.44
CA ASP A 89 2.46 34.55 -0.41
C ASP A 89 2.18 36.02 -0.76
N ASN A 90 3.08 36.65 -1.54
CA ASN A 90 2.92 37.99 -2.08
C ASN A 90 2.83 37.92 -3.62
N PRO A 91 1.68 38.26 -4.24
CA PRO A 91 1.52 38.25 -5.69
C PRO A 91 2.38 39.30 -6.42
N ALA A 92 2.99 40.25 -5.70
CA ALA A 92 3.95 41.20 -6.27
C ALA A 92 5.39 40.66 -6.33
N ASP A 93 5.66 39.49 -5.74
CA ASP A 93 6.97 38.83 -5.76
C ASP A 93 7.08 37.90 -6.98
N PHE A 94 7.27 38.51 -8.15
CA PHE A 94 7.35 37.82 -9.44
C PHE A 94 8.65 37.03 -9.63
N ASP A 95 9.68 37.29 -8.83
CA ASP A 95 11.00 36.64 -8.92
C ASP A 95 11.06 35.32 -8.13
N ARG A 96 10.05 35.02 -7.31
CA ARG A 96 9.99 33.75 -6.57
C ARG A 96 9.69 32.57 -7.49
N VAL A 97 10.62 31.63 -7.54
CA VAL A 97 10.43 30.33 -8.17
C VAL A 97 9.40 29.54 -7.35
N PRO A 98 8.31 29.03 -7.96
CA PRO A 98 7.33 28.19 -7.26
C PRO A 98 8.00 26.96 -6.66
N THR A 99 7.77 26.70 -5.37
CA THR A 99 8.27 25.49 -4.69
C THR A 99 7.20 24.42 -4.63
N TRP A 100 7.62 23.16 -4.80
CA TRP A 100 6.78 22.01 -4.55
C TRP A 100 6.99 21.57 -3.11
N GLU A 101 5.89 21.38 -2.39
CA GLU A 101 5.89 20.96 -0.99
C GLU A 101 4.93 19.78 -0.80
N PRO A 102 5.20 18.87 0.15
CA PRO A 102 4.26 17.82 0.51
C PRO A 102 2.85 18.38 0.80
N ASP A 103 1.82 17.71 0.31
CA ASP A 103 0.44 18.04 0.63
C ASP A 103 0.14 17.74 2.11
N PRO A 104 -0.20 18.74 2.95
CA PRO A 104 -0.48 18.52 4.36
C PRO A 104 -1.75 17.71 4.63
N LEU A 105 -2.65 17.58 3.64
CA LEU A 105 -3.92 16.87 3.79
C LEU A 105 -3.85 15.42 3.30
N THR A 106 -2.75 15.04 2.64
CA THR A 106 -2.60 13.72 2.03
C THR A 106 -1.37 13.04 2.59
N ALA A 107 -1.56 12.01 3.42
CA ALA A 107 -0.45 11.26 3.98
C ALA A 107 0.32 10.50 2.87
N PRO A 108 1.66 10.49 2.91
CA PRO A 108 2.45 9.66 1.99
C PRO A 108 2.23 8.18 2.30
N VAL A 109 2.35 7.35 1.26
CA VAL A 109 2.22 5.89 1.38
C VAL A 109 3.58 5.24 1.15
N VAL A 110 4.14 4.66 2.20
CA VAL A 110 5.35 3.83 2.13
C VAL A 110 4.95 2.44 1.61
N LEU A 111 5.65 1.93 0.60
CA LEU A 111 5.29 0.66 -0.04
C LEU A 111 5.78 -0.56 0.76
N GLY A 112 6.98 -0.47 1.34
CA GLY A 112 7.47 -1.47 2.29
C GLY A 112 7.82 -2.77 1.59
N ASP A 113 6.98 -3.80 1.76
CA ASP A 113 7.14 -5.09 1.07
C ASP A 113 6.56 -5.08 -0.36
N LEU A 114 5.80 -4.04 -0.72
CA LEU A 114 5.32 -3.84 -2.08
C LEU A 114 6.39 -3.12 -2.93
N GLU A 115 6.51 -3.54 -4.18
CA GLU A 115 7.28 -2.82 -5.19
C GLU A 115 6.33 -2.14 -6.19
N LEU A 116 6.61 -0.89 -6.54
CA LEU A 116 6.00 -0.26 -7.71
C LEU A 116 6.67 -0.83 -8.96
N ARG A 117 5.99 -1.77 -9.63
CA ARG A 117 6.54 -2.51 -10.77
C ARG A 117 6.46 -1.71 -12.06
N SER A 118 5.29 -1.12 -12.30
CA SER A 118 4.96 -0.39 -13.53
C SER A 118 4.04 0.77 -13.22
N ALA A 119 4.14 1.82 -14.02
CA ALA A 119 3.21 2.94 -14.01
C ALA A 119 2.81 3.28 -15.44
N TRP A 120 1.56 3.71 -15.63
CA TRP A 120 1.06 4.22 -16.89
C TRP A 120 0.41 5.57 -16.69
N ILE A 121 0.67 6.49 -17.62
CA ILE A 121 0.09 7.82 -17.68
C ILE A 121 -0.62 7.91 -19.02
N ASN A 122 -1.94 8.11 -19.02
CA ASN A 122 -2.75 8.08 -20.24
C ASN A 122 -2.56 6.81 -21.07
N GLY A 123 -2.35 5.67 -20.40
CA GLY A 123 -2.08 4.37 -21.04
C GLY A 123 -0.63 4.17 -21.51
N ALA A 124 0.20 5.22 -21.58
CA ALA A 124 1.61 5.09 -21.93
C ALA A 124 2.46 4.71 -20.70
N THR A 125 3.37 3.75 -20.85
CA THR A 125 4.28 3.34 -19.77
C THR A 125 5.20 4.48 -19.35
N ALA A 126 5.29 4.72 -18.05
CA ALA A 126 6.16 5.72 -17.43
C ALA A 126 7.38 5.06 -16.76
N ASP A 127 8.50 5.78 -16.70
CA ASP A 127 9.66 5.37 -15.92
C ASP A 127 9.36 5.49 -14.43
N VAL A 128 9.20 4.36 -13.76
CA VAL A 128 8.89 4.27 -12.33
C VAL A 128 9.93 5.01 -11.49
N ARG A 129 11.23 4.92 -11.83
CA ARG A 129 12.30 5.51 -11.00
C ARG A 129 12.26 7.03 -10.95
N ARG A 130 11.59 7.64 -11.91
CA ARG A 130 11.42 9.09 -12.05
C ARG A 130 9.95 9.46 -12.15
N LEU A 131 9.07 8.62 -11.61
CA LEU A 131 7.64 8.82 -11.73
C LEU A 131 7.25 10.12 -11.03
N ARG A 132 6.82 11.08 -11.85
CA ARG A 132 6.19 12.32 -11.43
C ARG A 132 5.06 12.63 -12.40
N VAL A 133 3.86 12.84 -11.88
CA VAL A 133 2.68 13.17 -12.67
C VAL A 133 2.08 14.45 -12.13
N GLU A 134 2.25 15.56 -12.87
CA GLU A 134 1.71 16.86 -12.48
C GLU A 134 0.29 17.04 -13.00
N MET A 135 -0.58 17.54 -12.12
CA MET A 135 -1.94 17.97 -12.40
C MET A 135 -1.97 19.49 -12.30
N SER A 136 -1.82 20.13 -13.46
CA SER A 136 -1.88 21.59 -13.58
C SER A 136 -3.33 22.07 -13.78
N PRO A 137 -3.74 23.18 -13.14
CA PRO A 137 -5.05 23.78 -13.37
C PRO A 137 -5.24 24.14 -14.84
N GLY A 138 -6.37 23.76 -15.42
CA GLY A 138 -6.71 24.05 -16.82
C GLY A 138 -6.04 23.14 -17.86
N ALA A 139 -5.10 22.28 -17.46
CA ALA A 139 -4.61 21.21 -18.32
C ALA A 139 -5.59 20.01 -18.29
N GLU A 140 -5.57 19.18 -19.35
CA GLU A 140 -6.28 17.91 -19.31
C GLU A 140 -5.69 17.03 -18.20
N ARG A 141 -6.55 16.51 -17.33
CA ARG A 141 -6.11 15.69 -16.21
C ARG A 141 -5.72 14.31 -16.71
N PRO A 142 -4.49 13.84 -16.41
CA PRO A 142 -4.06 12.52 -16.87
C PRO A 142 -4.79 11.40 -16.12
N SER A 143 -4.97 10.25 -16.78
CA SER A 143 -5.20 8.99 -16.08
C SER A 143 -3.88 8.44 -15.55
N ILE A 144 -3.91 7.81 -14.38
CA ILE A 144 -2.74 7.20 -13.74
C ILE A 144 -3.09 5.77 -13.38
N SER A 145 -2.27 4.82 -13.77
CA SER A 145 -2.37 3.43 -13.34
C SER A 145 -1.04 2.99 -12.74
N LEU A 146 -1.07 2.38 -11.55
CA LEU A 146 0.10 1.89 -10.84
C LEU A 146 -0.03 0.39 -10.60
N LEU A 147 0.99 -0.40 -10.96
CA LEU A 147 1.06 -1.83 -10.64
C LEU A 147 1.97 -2.04 -9.43
N LEU A 148 1.37 -2.48 -8.33
CA LEU A 148 2.05 -2.82 -7.09
C LEU A 148 2.18 -4.34 -7.00
N VAL A 149 3.37 -4.85 -6.69
CA VAL A 149 3.64 -6.30 -6.64
C VAL A 149 4.28 -6.67 -5.31
N LEU A 150 3.93 -7.83 -4.76
CA LEU A 150 4.54 -8.40 -3.56
C LEU A 150 5.48 -9.54 -4.00
N PRO A 151 6.81 -9.31 -4.10
CA PRO A 151 7.71 -10.25 -4.77
C PRO A 151 7.89 -11.58 -4.02
N LYS A 152 7.83 -11.56 -2.68
CA LYS A 152 8.17 -12.73 -1.84
C LYS A 152 7.02 -13.72 -1.70
N GLU A 153 5.85 -13.26 -1.26
CA GLU A 153 4.67 -14.13 -1.06
C GLU A 153 3.77 -14.23 -2.31
N GLY A 154 4.04 -13.40 -3.32
CA GLY A 154 3.19 -13.27 -4.49
C GLY A 154 1.94 -12.44 -4.22
N GLY A 155 1.49 -11.74 -5.26
CA GLY A 155 0.34 -10.84 -5.20
C GLY A 155 0.63 -9.61 -6.03
N ALA A 156 -0.39 -9.15 -6.77
CA ALA A 156 -0.30 -7.91 -7.51
C ALA A 156 -1.62 -7.16 -7.43
N TRP A 157 -1.53 -5.84 -7.36
CA TRP A 157 -2.66 -4.93 -7.30
C TRP A 157 -2.42 -3.78 -8.26
N ARG A 158 -3.38 -3.55 -9.14
CA ARG A 158 -3.39 -2.37 -9.99
C ARG A 158 -4.28 -1.31 -9.34
N VAL A 159 -3.74 -0.11 -9.17
CA VAL A 159 -4.46 1.05 -8.67
C VAL A 159 -4.64 2.04 -9.81
N ASP A 160 -5.88 2.33 -10.16
CA ASP A 160 -6.23 3.17 -11.30
C ASP A 160 -6.93 4.45 -10.84
N LEU A 161 -6.42 5.60 -11.26
CA LEU A 161 -7.08 6.90 -11.16
C LEU A 161 -7.51 7.33 -12.58
N PRO A 162 -8.81 7.27 -12.91
CA PRO A 162 -9.29 7.64 -14.24
C PRO A 162 -9.19 9.14 -14.51
N ALA A 163 -8.97 9.53 -15.77
CA ALA A 163 -8.84 10.93 -16.20
C ALA A 163 -10.07 11.80 -15.84
N ARG A 164 -11.27 11.21 -15.74
CA ARG A 164 -12.55 11.91 -15.48
C ARG A 164 -13.23 11.61 -14.12
N SER A 165 -12.67 10.72 -13.31
CA SER A 165 -13.16 10.41 -11.95
C SER A 165 -12.18 10.88 -10.87
N GLY A 166 -12.64 11.59 -9.85
CA GLY A 166 -11.80 11.90 -8.67
C GLY A 166 -11.49 10.69 -7.79
N ARG A 167 -12.17 9.57 -8.01
CA ARG A 167 -12.04 8.35 -7.22
C ARG A 167 -11.19 7.32 -7.95
N ALA A 168 -10.17 6.83 -7.27
CA ALA A 168 -9.35 5.71 -7.72
C ALA A 168 -9.97 4.36 -7.35
N THR A 169 -9.59 3.32 -8.09
CA THR A 169 -9.97 1.92 -7.87
C THR A 169 -8.74 1.06 -7.64
N VAL A 170 -8.91 -0.04 -6.93
CA VAL A 170 -7.85 -1.06 -6.76
C VAL A 170 -8.41 -2.40 -7.23
N VAL A 171 -7.65 -3.11 -8.06
CA VAL A 171 -8.02 -4.41 -8.61
C VAL A 171 -6.88 -5.39 -8.34
N THR A 172 -7.21 -6.55 -7.79
CA THR A 172 -6.25 -7.65 -7.66
C THR A 172 -5.95 -8.22 -9.05
N THR A 173 -4.68 -8.35 -9.38
CA THR A 173 -4.21 -8.73 -10.72
C THR A 173 -3.00 -9.67 -10.62
N THR A 174 -2.28 -9.83 -11.73
CA THR A 174 -1.02 -10.60 -11.82
C THR A 174 0.17 -9.67 -12.02
N GLU A 175 1.36 -10.15 -11.72
CA GLU A 175 2.61 -9.38 -11.86
C GLU A 175 2.89 -8.95 -13.31
N GLY A 176 2.40 -9.72 -14.29
CA GLY A 176 2.50 -9.43 -15.72
C GLY A 176 1.31 -8.66 -16.30
N ASP A 177 0.53 -7.96 -15.47
CA ASP A 177 -0.58 -7.12 -15.94
C ASP A 177 -0.05 -6.13 -17.00
N PRO A 178 -0.56 -6.18 -18.26
CA PRO A 178 -0.09 -5.31 -19.34
C PRO A 178 -0.44 -3.84 -19.11
N GLY A 179 -1.27 -3.54 -18.12
CA GLY A 179 -1.74 -2.20 -17.79
C GLY A 179 -3.22 -2.00 -18.16
N PRO A 180 -3.71 -0.76 -18.04
CA PRO A 180 -5.03 -0.44 -18.56
C PRO A 180 -5.05 -0.68 -20.08
N GLY A 181 -5.99 -1.50 -20.58
CA GLY A 181 -6.13 -1.74 -22.01
C GLY A 181 -6.38 -0.43 -22.79
N GLU A 182 -5.94 -0.37 -24.04
CA GLU A 182 -6.31 0.69 -24.99
C GLU A 182 -7.84 0.67 -25.20
N GLU A 183 -8.57 1.54 -24.48
CA GLU A 183 -10.02 1.78 -24.62
C GLU A 183 -10.93 0.56 -24.31
N SER A 184 -12.15 0.59 -23.79
CA SER A 184 -13.13 1.59 -23.37
C SER A 184 -14.10 0.86 -22.44
N GLY A 185 -14.56 1.48 -21.35
CA GLY A 185 -15.93 1.33 -20.87
C GLY A 185 -16.49 -0.06 -20.47
N VAL A 186 -15.69 -1.09 -20.24
CA VAL A 186 -16.20 -2.36 -19.67
C VAL A 186 -15.73 -2.47 -18.22
N VAL A 187 -16.59 -2.03 -17.32
CA VAL A 187 -16.53 -2.45 -15.93
C VAL A 187 -16.80 -3.96 -15.94
N ASP A 188 -15.76 -4.76 -15.79
CA ASP A 188 -15.86 -6.19 -15.49
C ASP A 188 -16.44 -6.34 -14.07
N LEU A 189 -17.78 -6.35 -14.00
CA LEU A 189 -18.55 -6.53 -12.76
C LEU A 189 -18.46 -7.96 -12.20
N ASP A 190 -17.85 -8.90 -12.94
CA ASP A 190 -17.89 -10.32 -12.59
C ASP A 190 -16.75 -10.76 -11.68
N ARG A 191 -15.76 -9.88 -11.43
CA ARG A 191 -14.67 -10.15 -10.47
C ARG A 191 -14.99 -9.80 -9.02
N GLY A 192 -16.10 -9.11 -8.77
CA GLY A 192 -16.61 -8.79 -7.43
C GLY A 192 -17.52 -9.90 -6.90
N GLY A 193 -17.03 -11.12 -6.76
CA GLY A 193 -17.83 -12.24 -6.27
C GLY A 193 -18.46 -11.96 -4.90
N GLN A 194 -19.77 -11.75 -4.86
CA GLN A 194 -20.72 -12.29 -3.87
C GLN A 194 -22.14 -12.25 -4.45
N GLY A 195 -22.75 -13.42 -4.62
CA GLY A 195 -24.11 -13.57 -5.11
C GLY A 195 -24.64 -15.00 -5.06
N GLU A 196 -24.28 -15.79 -4.04
CA GLU A 196 -25.16 -16.88 -3.62
C GLU A 196 -26.18 -16.30 -2.63
N VAL A 197 -27.38 -15.98 -3.12
CA VAL A 197 -28.60 -16.23 -2.35
C VAL A 197 -29.65 -16.68 -3.36
N ALA A 198 -29.88 -17.99 -3.39
CA ALA A 198 -31.02 -18.58 -4.06
C ALA A 198 -32.32 -18.11 -3.39
N TRP A 199 -33.31 -17.76 -4.20
CA TRP A 199 -34.72 -17.77 -3.82
C TRP A 199 -35.47 -18.68 -4.78
#